data_AF-A0A8X8D0U1-F1
#
_entry.id   AF-A0A8X8D0U1-F1
#
_cell.length_a   1.000
_cell.length_b   1.000
_cell.length_c   1.000
_cell.angle_alpha   90.00
_cell.angle_beta   90.00
_cell.angle_gamma   90.00
#
_symmetry.space_group_name_H-M   'P 1'
#
loop_
_entity.id
_entity.type
_entity.pdbx_description
1 polymer ?
#
loop_
_entity_poly.entity_id
_entity_poly.type
_entity_poly.pdbx_seq_one_letter_code
_entity_poly.pdbx_strand_id
1 'polypeptide(L)'
;MTEAVIRNKPGMASVKDMPILQDGPPPGGFAPVRFARRIPNKGPSAMAIFLAAFGAFSYGMYQVGQGNKVRRKHGFEFSRHLLLGQTIILKTLSISEKVKDCSCERASVLCRQSELLKVVHATVCFIALYVVIDDIAILPKQVPLSGYVINCRFVLKSFAFCRALKEEKYAARRAILPLLQAEEDERFVKEWNKYLEYEAEVMKDVPGWKVGQSVYNSGKWMPPATGELRPEVW
;
A
#
# COMPACT_ATOMS: atom_id res chain seq x y z
N MET A 1 29.73 60.70 -71.81
CA MET A 1 30.11 61.02 -70.42
C MET A 1 31.01 59.89 -69.95
N THR A 2 32.29 60.16 -69.68
CA THR A 2 33.27 59.13 -69.29
C THR A 2 33.23 58.89 -67.77
N GLU A 3 33.56 57.67 -67.31
CA GLU A 3 33.59 57.28 -65.88
C GLU A 3 34.40 58.25 -65.00
N ALA A 4 35.43 58.88 -65.57
CA ALA A 4 36.27 59.87 -64.91
C ALA A 4 35.53 61.16 -64.50
N VAL A 5 34.44 61.50 -65.19
CA VAL A 5 33.62 62.69 -64.85
C VAL A 5 32.60 62.37 -63.75
N ILE A 6 32.13 61.12 -63.69
CA ILE A 6 31.08 60.68 -62.77
C ILE A 6 31.64 60.43 -61.36
N ARG A 7 32.79 59.75 -61.27
CA ARG A 7 33.43 59.39 -59.98
C ARG A 7 34.51 60.38 -59.55
N ASN A 8 34.46 61.60 -60.06
CA ASN A 8 35.52 62.60 -59.88
C ASN A 8 35.70 62.96 -58.39
N LYS A 9 36.97 63.10 -57.96
CA LYS A 9 37.35 63.62 -56.64
C LYS A 9 38.18 64.90 -56.86
N PRO A 10 37.89 66.01 -56.15
CA PRO A 10 38.65 67.26 -56.30
C PRO A 10 40.14 67.03 -56.01
N GLY A 11 41.02 67.43 -56.93
CA GLY A 11 42.48 67.28 -56.82
C GLY A 11 43.07 66.01 -57.47
N MET A 12 42.31 65.26 -58.26
CA MET A 12 42.81 64.07 -58.97
C MET A 12 43.76 64.45 -60.13
N ALA A 13 45.01 63.98 -60.08
CA ALA A 13 46.02 64.23 -61.12
C ALA A 13 46.02 63.18 -62.25
N SER A 14 45.51 61.97 -61.98
CA SER A 14 45.46 60.86 -62.94
C SER A 14 44.22 60.00 -62.74
N VAL A 15 43.76 59.33 -63.80
CA VAL A 15 42.59 58.43 -63.80
C VAL A 15 42.74 57.28 -62.79
N LYS A 16 43.96 56.92 -62.39
CA LYS A 16 44.24 55.85 -61.42
C LYS A 16 43.79 56.17 -59.99
N ASP A 17 43.69 57.45 -59.63
CA ASP A 17 43.34 57.90 -58.27
C ASP A 17 41.83 58.07 -58.07
N MET A 18 41.03 57.55 -59.01
CA MET A 18 39.58 57.57 -58.94
C MET A 18 39.08 56.79 -57.71
N PRO A 19 38.17 57.35 -56.90
CA PRO A 19 37.63 56.66 -55.74
C PRO A 19 36.85 55.42 -56.16
N ILE A 20 37.22 54.27 -55.58
CA ILE A 20 36.50 53.00 -55.71
C ILE A 20 36.00 52.65 -54.30
N LEU A 21 34.70 52.77 -54.09
CA LEU A 21 34.02 52.31 -52.88
C LEU A 21 33.38 50.96 -53.21
N GLN A 22 34.03 49.88 -52.77
CA GLN A 22 33.53 48.51 -52.93
C GLN A 22 32.98 48.02 -51.59
N ASP A 23 31.87 47.28 -51.63
CA ASP A 23 31.39 46.57 -50.47
C ASP A 23 32.39 45.48 -50.09
N GLY A 24 33.02 45.64 -48.93
CA GLY A 24 34.04 44.74 -48.42
C GLY A 24 33.84 44.44 -46.94
N PRO A 25 34.49 43.38 -46.42
CA PRO A 25 34.52 43.17 -44.99
C PRO A 25 35.16 44.39 -44.30
N PRO A 26 34.73 44.72 -43.07
CA PRO A 26 35.36 45.78 -42.31
C PRO A 26 36.86 45.46 -42.12
N PRO A 27 37.73 46.49 -42.01
CA PRO A 27 39.13 46.26 -41.68
C PRO A 27 39.22 45.55 -40.32
N GLY A 28 39.65 44.28 -40.33
CA GLY A 28 39.64 43.38 -39.16
C GLY A 28 38.75 42.13 -39.30
N GLY A 29 37.92 42.04 -40.34
CA GLY A 29 37.10 40.87 -40.64
C GLY A 29 35.88 40.71 -39.71
N PHE A 30 35.13 39.63 -39.90
CA PHE A 30 33.97 39.29 -39.07
C PHE A 30 34.37 38.45 -37.86
N ALA A 31 33.52 38.47 -36.82
CA ALA A 31 33.71 37.60 -35.67
C ALA A 31 33.75 36.12 -36.08
N PRO A 32 34.58 35.29 -35.43
CA PRO A 32 34.75 33.90 -35.80
C PRO A 32 33.46 33.11 -35.54
N VAL A 33 32.83 32.62 -36.62
CA VAL A 33 31.63 31.80 -36.55
C VAL A 33 31.99 30.40 -36.04
N ARG A 34 31.31 29.96 -34.98
CA ARG A 34 31.52 28.62 -34.40
C ARG A 34 30.75 27.59 -35.22
N PHE A 35 31.45 26.83 -36.06
CA PHE A 35 30.86 25.78 -36.91
C PHE A 35 30.84 24.40 -36.24
N ALA A 36 31.65 24.17 -35.21
CA ALA A 36 31.78 22.87 -34.56
C ALA A 36 30.60 22.57 -33.61
N ARG A 37 30.04 21.35 -33.72
CA ARG A 37 29.03 20.83 -32.79
C ARG A 37 29.65 20.58 -31.42
N ARG A 38 29.13 21.26 -30.38
CA ARG A 38 29.54 21.08 -28.97
C ARG A 38 28.34 20.69 -28.13
N ILE A 39 28.03 19.40 -28.12
CA ILE A 39 26.98 18.85 -27.25
C ILE A 39 27.62 18.52 -25.89
N PRO A 40 27.17 19.14 -24.79
CA PRO A 40 27.72 18.89 -23.47
C PRO A 40 27.16 17.57 -22.88
N ASN A 41 28.03 16.61 -22.57
CA ASN A 41 27.65 15.35 -21.93
C ASN A 41 27.62 15.49 -20.39
N LYS A 42 26.69 16.31 -19.87
CA LYS A 42 26.54 16.59 -18.42
C LYS A 42 25.68 15.55 -17.68
N GLY A 43 25.92 14.27 -17.92
CA GLY A 43 25.23 13.17 -17.23
C GLY A 43 26.07 12.58 -16.08
N PRO A 44 25.43 11.94 -15.08
CA PRO A 44 26.15 11.14 -14.10
C PRO A 44 26.90 10.00 -14.82
N SER A 45 28.08 9.64 -14.29
CA SER A 45 28.86 8.54 -14.83
C SER A 45 28.07 7.23 -14.74
N ALA A 46 28.36 6.27 -15.63
CA ALA A 46 27.70 4.97 -15.62
C ALA A 46 27.77 4.31 -14.24
N MET A 47 28.94 4.36 -13.60
CA MET A 47 29.14 3.81 -12.25
C MET A 47 28.26 4.49 -11.20
N ALA A 48 28.08 5.81 -11.27
CA ALA A 48 27.19 6.52 -10.34
C ALA A 48 25.72 6.06 -10.48
N ILE A 49 25.26 5.82 -11.71
CA ILE A 49 23.90 5.31 -11.96
C ILE A 49 23.77 3.88 -11.41
N PHE A 50 24.75 3.01 -11.67
CA PHE A 50 24.74 1.62 -11.19
C PHE A 50 24.73 1.54 -9.66
N LEU A 51 25.58 2.32 -8.98
CA LEU A 51 25.62 2.33 -7.52
C LEU A 51 24.34 2.90 -6.91
N ALA A 52 23.75 3.93 -7.52
CA ALA A 52 22.48 4.48 -7.07
C ALA A 52 21.35 3.44 -7.19
N ALA A 53 21.25 2.75 -8.33
CA ALA A 53 20.24 1.71 -8.55
C ALA A 53 20.43 0.53 -7.60
N PHE A 54 21.67 0.04 -7.43
CA PHE A 54 21.97 -1.05 -6.52
C PHE A 54 21.73 -0.68 -5.05
N GLY A 55 22.09 0.54 -4.65
CA GLY A 55 21.83 1.08 -3.31
C GLY A 55 20.33 1.18 -3.02
N ALA A 56 19.55 1.73 -3.95
CA ALA A 56 18.09 1.81 -3.83
C ALA A 56 17.44 0.43 -3.75
N PHE A 57 17.88 -0.52 -4.59
CA PHE A 57 17.36 -1.89 -4.60
C PHE A 57 17.68 -2.64 -3.31
N SER A 58 18.94 -2.65 -2.89
CA SER A 58 19.38 -3.32 -1.65
C SER A 58 18.67 -2.75 -0.42
N TYR A 59 18.53 -1.43 -0.33
CA TYR A 59 17.77 -0.79 0.75
C TYR A 59 16.27 -1.07 0.68
N GLY A 60 15.68 -1.09 -0.52
CA GLY A 60 14.29 -1.47 -0.73
C GLY A 60 14.01 -2.90 -0.25
N MET A 61 14.87 -3.84 -0.61
CA MET A 61 14.76 -5.24 -0.18
C MET A 61 14.93 -5.39 1.34
N TYR A 62 15.83 -4.62 1.95
CA TYR A 62 15.97 -4.57 3.41
C TYR A 62 14.66 -4.12 4.09
N GLN A 63 14.05 -3.03 3.61
CA GLN A 63 12.79 -2.54 4.15
C GLN A 63 11.64 -3.53 3.95
N VAL A 64 11.55 -4.20 2.79
CA VAL A 64 10.57 -5.26 2.54
C VAL A 64 10.76 -6.41 3.54
N GLY A 65 12.00 -6.79 3.82
CA GLY A 65 12.34 -7.81 4.82
C GLY A 65 11.86 -7.44 6.23
N GLN A 66 12.12 -6.20 6.66
CA GLN A 66 11.64 -5.70 7.95
C GLN A 66 10.12 -5.60 8.00
N GLY A 67 9.48 -5.13 6.93
CA GLY A 67 8.02 -5.11 6.79
C GLY A 67 7.41 -6.51 6.89
N ASN A 68 8.02 -7.51 6.25
CA ASN A 68 7.56 -8.90 6.33
C ASN A 68 7.75 -9.53 7.72
N LYS A 69 8.81 -9.15 8.46
CA LYS A 69 8.99 -9.57 9.86
C LYS A 69 7.91 -8.95 10.76
N VAL A 70 7.62 -7.66 10.61
CA VAL A 70 6.54 -6.99 11.37
C VAL A 70 5.17 -7.57 11.02
N ARG A 71 4.87 -7.82 9.73
CA ARG A 71 3.61 -8.48 9.30
C ARG A 71 3.42 -9.88 9.87
N ARG A 72 4.49 -10.60 10.20
CA ARG A 72 4.42 -11.91 10.89
C ARG A 72 4.21 -11.77 12.39
N LYS A 73 4.87 -10.80 13.04
CA LYS A 73 4.79 -10.60 14.50
C LYS A 73 3.49 -9.93 14.96
N HIS A 74 3.04 -8.89 14.27
CA HIS A 74 1.85 -8.11 14.66
C HIS A 74 0.51 -8.79 14.40
N GLY A 75 0.48 -9.99 13.79
CA GLY A 75 -0.73 -10.81 13.74
C GLY A 75 -1.18 -11.34 15.09
N PHE A 76 -0.32 -11.27 16.13
CA PHE A 76 -0.59 -11.83 17.46
C PHE A 76 -0.85 -10.74 18.53
N GLU A 77 -0.38 -9.51 18.31
CA GLU A 77 -0.33 -8.48 19.37
C GLU A 77 -1.51 -7.49 19.34
N PHE A 78 -2.26 -7.41 18.23
CA PHE A 78 -3.42 -6.50 18.10
C PHE A 78 -4.59 -6.89 19.02
N SER A 79 -4.71 -8.17 19.39
CA SER A 79 -5.69 -8.64 20.39
C SER A 79 -5.40 -8.15 21.83
N ARG A 80 -4.15 -7.80 22.19
CA ARG A 80 -3.85 -7.27 23.53
C ARG A 80 -4.20 -5.78 23.68
N HIS A 81 -4.08 -4.98 22.62
CA HIS A 81 -4.42 -3.56 22.68
C HIS A 81 -5.94 -3.31 22.70
N LEU A 82 -6.75 -4.19 22.12
CA LEU A 82 -8.22 -4.11 22.21
C LEU A 82 -8.74 -4.46 23.62
N LEU A 83 -8.16 -5.46 24.28
CA LEU A 83 -8.53 -5.80 25.67
C LEU A 83 -8.06 -4.74 26.67
N LEU A 84 -6.87 -4.16 26.48
CA LEU A 84 -6.41 -3.05 27.33
C LEU A 84 -7.21 -1.75 27.08
N GLY A 85 -7.63 -1.49 25.83
CA GLY A 85 -8.50 -0.36 25.50
C GLY A 85 -9.89 -0.46 26.13
N GLN A 86 -10.48 -1.66 26.19
CA GLN A 86 -11.77 -1.87 26.87
C GLN A 86 -11.68 -1.69 28.40
N THR A 87 -10.56 -2.09 29.02
CA THR A 87 -10.39 -1.89 30.48
C THR A 87 -10.17 -0.43 30.88
N ILE A 88 -9.64 0.42 29.98
CA ILE A 88 -9.45 1.85 30.25
C ILE A 88 -10.77 2.62 30.10
N ILE A 89 -11.60 2.28 29.10
CA ILE A 89 -12.91 2.93 28.86
C ILE A 89 -13.93 2.58 29.97
N LEU A 90 -13.91 1.35 30.50
CA LEU A 90 -14.77 0.98 31.64
C LEU A 90 -14.32 1.64 32.96
N LYS A 91 -13.00 1.83 33.17
CA LYS A 91 -12.49 2.56 34.35
C LYS A 91 -12.82 4.05 34.31
N THR A 92 -12.85 4.69 33.15
CA THR A 92 -13.25 6.10 33.04
C THR A 92 -14.77 6.29 33.10
N LEU A 93 -15.58 5.35 32.59
CA LEU A 93 -17.04 5.40 32.73
C LEU A 93 -17.52 5.12 34.17
N SER A 94 -16.87 4.23 34.91
CA SER A 94 -17.17 4.00 36.33
C SER A 94 -16.88 5.22 37.23
N ILE A 95 -15.92 6.07 36.84
CA ILE A 95 -15.65 7.34 37.55
C ILE A 95 -16.73 8.39 37.23
N SER A 96 -17.36 8.33 36.05
CA SER A 96 -18.41 9.27 35.64
C SER A 96 -19.76 8.99 36.33
N GLU A 97 -20.07 7.73 36.62
CA GLU A 97 -21.31 7.37 37.33
C GLU A 97 -21.27 7.79 38.81
N LYS A 98 -20.11 7.66 39.48
CA LYS A 98 -19.94 8.09 40.88
C LYS A 98 -20.04 9.61 41.12
N VAL A 99 -20.02 10.43 40.07
CA VAL A 99 -20.14 11.89 40.18
C VAL A 99 -21.60 12.35 40.07
N LYS A 100 -22.53 11.51 39.59
CA LYS A 100 -23.94 11.88 39.45
C LYS A 100 -24.77 11.79 40.74
N ASP A 101 -24.24 11.18 41.80
CA ASP A 101 -24.96 11.02 43.08
C ASP A 101 -24.65 12.11 44.13
N CYS A 102 -23.80 13.10 43.84
CA CYS A 102 -23.55 14.20 44.77
C CYS A 102 -24.30 15.46 44.36
N SER A 103 -25.62 15.44 44.53
CA SER A 103 -26.42 16.68 44.60
C SER A 103 -26.36 17.23 46.03
N CYS A 104 -25.65 18.35 46.15
CA CYS A 104 -25.88 19.48 47.05
C CYS A 104 -25.85 19.26 48.59
N GLU A 105 -24.72 19.63 49.20
CA GLU A 105 -24.74 20.61 50.28
C GLU A 105 -23.41 21.38 50.34
N ARG A 106 -23.53 22.71 50.48
CA ARG A 106 -22.48 23.69 50.78
C ARG A 106 -21.54 24.15 49.66
N ALA A 107 -21.76 25.42 49.33
CA ALA A 107 -21.08 26.25 48.36
C ALA A 107 -19.57 26.45 48.58
N SER A 108 -18.96 26.91 47.49
CA SER A 108 -17.79 27.81 47.44
C SER A 108 -16.38 27.21 47.45
N VAL A 109 -16.05 26.44 46.40
CA VAL A 109 -14.68 26.48 45.84
C VAL A 109 -14.77 26.63 44.32
N LEU A 110 -15.17 27.82 43.87
CA LEU A 110 -14.90 28.33 42.53
C LEU A 110 -13.39 28.56 42.37
N CYS A 111 -12.58 27.51 42.29
CA CYS A 111 -11.19 27.67 41.84
C CYS A 111 -10.48 26.33 41.51
N ARG A 112 -10.96 25.57 40.51
CA ARG A 112 -10.08 24.74 39.67
C ARG A 112 -10.71 24.29 38.35
N GLN A 113 -11.55 25.15 37.76
CA GLN A 113 -12.29 24.86 36.54
C GLN A 113 -11.71 25.68 35.38
N SER A 114 -10.51 25.32 34.91
CA SER A 114 -9.94 25.92 33.70
C SER A 114 -9.08 25.00 32.82
N GLU A 115 -8.86 23.73 33.19
CA GLU A 115 -7.99 22.83 32.41
C GLU A 115 -8.70 21.61 31.79
N LEU A 116 -9.99 21.40 32.06
CA LEU A 116 -10.74 20.26 31.50
C LEU A 116 -11.54 20.59 30.23
N LEU A 117 -11.84 21.86 29.97
CA LEU A 117 -12.60 22.27 28.77
C LEU A 117 -11.70 22.46 27.53
N LYS A 118 -10.39 22.66 27.72
CA LYS A 118 -9.43 22.82 26.62
C LYS A 118 -9.10 21.50 25.91
N VAL A 119 -9.18 20.36 26.61
CA VAL A 119 -8.82 19.05 26.06
C VAL A 119 -9.95 18.45 25.20
N VAL A 120 -11.20 18.70 25.59
CA VAL A 120 -12.38 18.18 24.86
C VAL A 120 -12.67 19.02 23.60
N HIS A 121 -12.39 20.32 23.61
CA HIS A 121 -12.58 21.16 22.42
C HIS A 121 -11.45 20.96 21.37
N ALA A 122 -10.21 20.68 21.81
CA ALA A 122 -9.08 20.47 20.90
C ALA A 122 -9.18 19.16 20.10
N THR A 123 -9.82 18.12 20.64
CA THR A 123 -9.95 16.82 19.98
C THR A 123 -11.11 16.77 18.98
N VAL A 124 -12.19 17.53 19.21
CA VAL A 124 -13.34 17.58 18.28
C VAL A 124 -13.07 18.51 17.09
N CYS A 125 -12.31 19.61 17.27
CA CYS A 125 -11.89 20.48 16.16
C CYS A 125 -10.90 19.80 15.18
N PHE A 126 -10.06 18.88 15.66
CA PHE A 126 -9.08 18.21 14.80
C PHE A 126 -9.70 17.16 13.87
N ILE A 127 -10.88 16.63 14.21
CA ILE A 127 -11.59 15.64 13.40
C ILE A 127 -12.46 16.32 12.33
N ALA A 128 -13.02 17.50 12.62
CA ALA A 128 -13.84 18.26 11.67
C ALA A 128 -13.03 18.87 10.50
N LEU A 129 -11.74 19.18 10.71
CA LEU A 129 -10.88 19.74 9.67
C LEU A 129 -10.44 18.71 8.61
N TYR A 130 -10.57 17.40 8.90
CA TYR A 130 -10.16 16.33 8.00
C TYR A 130 -11.25 15.84 7.02
N VAL A 131 -12.47 16.38 7.09
CA VAL A 131 -13.62 15.90 6.28
C VAL A 131 -14.07 16.92 5.21
N VAL A 132 -13.40 18.07 5.07
CA VAL A 132 -13.83 19.15 4.13
C VAL A 132 -12.78 19.47 3.04
N ILE A 133 -11.88 18.55 2.69
CA ILE A 133 -10.91 18.74 1.59
C ILE A 133 -10.95 17.59 0.58
N ASP A 134 -12.16 17.17 0.15
CA ASP A 134 -12.31 16.17 -0.93
C ASP A 134 -13.28 16.57 -2.05
N ASP A 135 -13.71 17.84 -2.14
CA ASP A 135 -14.50 18.32 -3.29
C ASP A 135 -14.01 19.69 -3.79
N ILE A 136 -13.34 19.71 -4.96
CA ILE A 136 -13.49 20.67 -6.08
C ILE A 136 -12.30 20.53 -7.04
N ALA A 137 -12.63 20.24 -8.30
CA ALA A 137 -11.74 20.05 -9.43
C ALA A 137 -11.32 21.37 -10.14
N ILE A 138 -10.35 21.24 -11.06
CA ILE A 138 -10.06 22.03 -12.28
C ILE A 138 -8.77 22.91 -12.26
N LEU A 139 -7.90 22.62 -13.24
CA LEU A 139 -6.58 23.20 -13.64
C LEU A 139 -6.63 24.73 -13.96
N PRO A 140 -5.51 25.50 -14.21
CA PRO A 140 -4.14 25.11 -14.60
C PRO A 140 -2.93 25.96 -14.06
N LYS A 141 -1.72 25.48 -14.40
CA LYS A 141 -0.43 26.21 -14.60
C LYS A 141 0.54 26.49 -13.42
N GLN A 142 1.67 25.77 -13.48
CA GLN A 142 3.07 26.11 -13.12
C GLN A 142 3.40 26.72 -11.74
N VAL A 143 3.84 25.87 -10.80
CA VAL A 143 4.82 26.22 -9.73
C VAL A 143 5.53 24.94 -9.21
N PRO A 144 6.72 25.02 -8.57
CA PRO A 144 7.82 24.07 -8.73
C PRO A 144 7.72 22.84 -7.82
N LEU A 145 8.37 21.77 -8.28
CA LEU A 145 8.62 20.51 -7.57
C LEU A 145 9.36 20.71 -6.24
N SER A 146 8.62 21.01 -5.17
CA SER A 146 9.05 20.83 -3.79
C SER A 146 7.82 20.77 -2.89
N GLY A 147 7.20 19.59 -2.80
CA GLY A 147 6.02 19.44 -1.94
C GLY A 147 5.24 18.13 -2.04
N TYR A 148 5.59 17.22 -2.95
CA TYR A 148 4.84 15.97 -3.14
C TYR A 148 5.62 14.75 -2.60
N VAL A 149 5.88 14.72 -1.28
CA VAL A 149 6.35 13.49 -0.59
C VAL A 149 5.36 13.01 0.48
N ILE A 150 4.30 13.76 0.75
CA ILE A 150 3.29 13.37 1.74
C ILE A 150 2.04 12.85 1.04
N ASN A 151 2.17 11.76 0.28
CA ASN A 151 1.04 10.86 0.07
C ASN A 151 1.42 9.42 -0.37
N CYS A 152 2.63 8.95 -0.01
CA CYS A 152 3.01 7.55 -0.24
C CYS A 152 3.07 6.72 1.06
N ARG A 153 2.59 7.26 2.20
CA ARG A 153 2.56 6.53 3.47
C ARG A 153 1.17 6.01 3.86
N PHE A 154 0.11 6.47 3.22
CA PHE A 154 -1.26 6.02 3.51
C PHE A 154 -1.60 4.68 2.83
N VAL A 155 -1.07 4.42 1.63
CA VAL A 155 -1.37 3.18 0.87
C VAL A 155 -0.69 1.94 1.45
N LEU A 156 0.38 2.08 2.23
CA LEU A 156 1.14 0.95 2.78
C LEU A 156 0.55 0.37 4.09
N LYS A 157 -0.34 1.09 4.78
CA LYS A 157 -0.98 0.58 6.01
C LYS A 157 -2.15 -0.38 5.73
N SER A 158 -2.85 -0.22 4.61
CA SER A 158 -4.02 -1.03 4.27
C SER A 158 -3.71 -2.52 4.04
N PHE A 159 -2.51 -2.86 3.55
CA PHE A 159 -2.14 -4.26 3.26
C PHE A 159 -1.72 -5.08 4.50
N ALA A 160 -1.35 -4.44 5.61
CA ALA A 160 -0.99 -5.14 6.85
C ALA A 160 -2.26 -5.60 7.61
N PHE A 161 -3.31 -4.78 7.58
CA PHE A 161 -4.61 -5.04 8.19
C PHE A 161 -5.25 -6.34 7.65
N CYS A 162 -5.27 -6.54 6.32
CA CYS A 162 -5.87 -7.72 5.71
C CYS A 162 -5.20 -9.06 6.06
N ARG A 163 -3.93 -9.07 6.53
CA ARG A 163 -3.23 -10.32 6.90
C ARG A 163 -3.46 -10.70 8.36
N ALA A 164 -3.49 -9.73 9.27
CA ALA A 164 -3.84 -9.98 10.68
C ALA A 164 -5.25 -10.56 10.78
N LEU A 165 -6.22 -9.99 10.06
CA LEU A 165 -7.59 -10.51 9.98
C LEU A 165 -7.67 -11.95 9.43
N LYS A 166 -6.77 -12.34 8.51
CA LYS A 166 -6.70 -13.72 8.01
C LYS A 166 -6.19 -14.68 9.08
N GLU A 167 -5.18 -14.29 9.86
CA GLU A 167 -4.65 -15.12 10.94
C GLU A 167 -5.65 -15.27 12.07
N GLU A 168 -6.35 -14.19 12.46
CA GLU A 168 -7.45 -14.26 13.41
C GLU A 168 -8.57 -15.18 12.90
N LYS A 169 -8.92 -15.10 11.61
CA LYS A 169 -9.86 -16.03 10.98
C LYS A 169 -9.35 -17.48 11.01
N TYR A 170 -8.07 -17.72 10.77
CA TYR A 170 -7.49 -19.06 10.84
C TYR A 170 -7.44 -19.59 12.28
N ALA A 171 -7.14 -18.73 13.26
CA ALA A 171 -7.14 -19.07 14.67
C ALA A 171 -8.56 -19.41 15.15
N ALA A 172 -9.56 -18.60 14.78
CA ALA A 172 -10.96 -18.87 15.07
C ALA A 172 -11.42 -20.20 14.44
N ARG A 173 -11.04 -20.47 13.18
CA ARG A 173 -11.31 -21.75 12.53
C ARG A 173 -10.65 -22.93 13.24
N ARG A 174 -9.37 -22.81 13.59
CA ARG A 174 -8.62 -23.85 14.32
C ARG A 174 -9.23 -24.14 15.70
N ALA A 175 -9.79 -23.13 16.36
CA ALA A 175 -10.45 -23.30 17.66
C ALA A 175 -11.77 -24.10 17.54
N ILE A 176 -12.54 -23.90 16.48
CA ILE A 176 -13.85 -24.55 16.27
C ILE A 176 -13.71 -25.92 15.57
N LEU A 177 -12.60 -26.13 14.83
CA LEU A 177 -12.37 -27.34 14.03
C LEU A 177 -12.56 -28.67 14.80
N PRO A 178 -12.10 -28.84 16.05
CA PRO A 178 -12.31 -30.10 16.77
C PRO A 178 -13.79 -30.42 17.01
N LEU A 179 -14.64 -29.42 17.22
CA LEU A 179 -16.08 -29.62 17.39
C LEU A 179 -16.74 -30.02 16.06
N LEU A 180 -16.43 -29.30 14.98
CA LEU A 180 -16.94 -29.64 13.65
C LEU A 180 -16.48 -31.01 13.17
N GLN A 181 -15.24 -31.39 13.51
CA GLN A 181 -14.72 -32.72 13.18
C GLN A 181 -15.48 -33.81 13.93
N ALA A 182 -15.74 -33.62 15.23
CA ALA A 182 -16.51 -34.59 16.01
C ALA A 182 -17.96 -34.74 15.50
N GLU A 183 -18.62 -33.63 15.17
CA GLU A 183 -19.96 -33.65 14.56
C GLU A 183 -19.98 -34.40 13.21
N GLU A 184 -18.94 -34.19 12.39
CA GLU A 184 -18.80 -34.90 11.12
C GLU A 184 -18.50 -36.40 11.33
N ASP A 185 -17.64 -36.75 12.27
CA ASP A 185 -17.32 -38.13 12.60
C ASP A 185 -18.56 -38.88 13.11
N GLU A 186 -19.40 -38.26 13.96
CA GLU A 186 -20.68 -38.85 14.40
C GLU A 186 -21.66 -39.07 13.25
N ARG A 187 -21.81 -38.07 12.37
CA ARG A 187 -22.66 -38.18 11.17
C ARG A 187 -22.16 -39.31 10.26
N PHE A 188 -20.84 -39.37 10.04
CA PHE A 188 -20.21 -40.38 9.21
C PHE A 188 -20.46 -41.79 9.74
N VAL A 189 -20.25 -42.03 11.05
CA VAL A 189 -20.49 -43.36 11.65
C VAL A 189 -21.95 -43.78 11.53
N LYS A 190 -22.90 -42.86 11.73
CA LYS A 190 -24.32 -43.14 11.55
C LYS A 190 -24.63 -43.57 10.11
N GLU A 191 -24.11 -42.85 9.12
CA GLU A 191 -24.35 -43.17 7.72
C GLU A 191 -23.63 -44.46 7.30
N TRP A 192 -22.43 -44.68 7.81
CA TRP A 192 -21.66 -45.89 7.59
C TRP A 192 -22.38 -47.13 8.12
N ASN A 193 -22.99 -47.05 9.31
CA ASN A 193 -23.77 -48.16 9.86
C ASN A 193 -24.99 -48.49 8.98
N LYS A 194 -25.71 -47.49 8.48
CA LYS A 194 -26.81 -47.72 7.53
C LYS A 194 -26.32 -48.39 6.24
N TYR A 195 -25.17 -47.95 5.72
CA TYR A 195 -24.57 -48.54 4.53
C TYR A 195 -24.20 -50.01 4.76
N LEU A 196 -23.63 -50.36 5.92
CA LEU A 196 -23.31 -51.75 6.29
C LEU A 196 -24.57 -52.61 6.48
N GLU A 197 -25.63 -52.06 7.06
CA GLU A 197 -26.94 -52.74 7.17
C GLU A 197 -27.54 -53.02 5.80
N TYR A 198 -27.50 -52.04 4.89
CA TYR A 198 -27.92 -52.18 3.51
C TYR A 198 -27.08 -53.22 2.75
N GLU A 199 -25.75 -53.18 2.89
CA GLU A 199 -24.84 -54.16 2.31
C GLU A 199 -25.18 -55.59 2.79
N ALA A 200 -25.42 -55.76 4.09
CA ALA A 200 -25.79 -57.06 4.67
C ALA A 200 -27.12 -57.59 4.13
N GLU A 201 -28.11 -56.72 3.94
CA GLU A 201 -29.42 -57.11 3.39
C GLU A 201 -29.32 -57.52 1.91
N VAL A 202 -28.60 -56.75 1.10
CA VAL A 202 -28.46 -56.99 -0.34
C VAL A 202 -27.56 -58.20 -0.64
N MET A 203 -26.51 -58.41 0.16
CA MET A 203 -25.49 -59.44 -0.10
C MET A 203 -25.75 -60.79 0.61
N LYS A 204 -26.90 -60.95 1.27
CA LYS A 204 -27.25 -62.17 2.03
C LYS A 204 -27.18 -63.46 1.20
N ASP A 205 -27.43 -63.38 -0.10
CA ASP A 205 -27.56 -64.53 -0.99
C ASP A 205 -26.25 -64.91 -1.71
N VAL A 206 -25.18 -64.11 -1.55
CA VAL A 206 -23.90 -64.31 -2.25
C VAL A 206 -22.92 -65.11 -1.38
N PRO A 207 -22.49 -66.32 -1.79
CA PRO A 207 -21.60 -67.15 -1.00
C PRO A 207 -20.18 -66.56 -0.93
N GLY A 208 -19.59 -66.51 0.27
CA GLY A 208 -18.21 -66.06 0.49
C GLY A 208 -18.03 -64.55 0.68
N TRP A 209 -19.12 -63.76 0.60
CA TRP A 209 -19.08 -62.33 0.88
C TRP A 209 -19.00 -62.07 2.40
N LYS A 210 -18.14 -61.13 2.81
CA LYS A 210 -18.00 -60.69 4.20
C LYS A 210 -18.36 -59.21 4.29
N VAL A 211 -19.46 -58.91 4.95
CA VAL A 211 -19.96 -57.53 5.14
C VAL A 211 -18.91 -56.68 5.86
N GLY A 212 -18.67 -55.46 5.36
CA GLY A 212 -17.74 -54.51 5.97
C GLY A 212 -16.26 -54.88 5.86
N GLN A 213 -15.91 -55.83 4.97
CA GLN A 213 -14.51 -56.16 4.73
C GLN A 213 -13.79 -54.99 4.02
N SER A 214 -12.68 -54.53 4.58
CA SER A 214 -11.88 -53.47 3.96
C SER A 214 -11.27 -53.94 2.64
N VAL A 215 -11.47 -53.16 1.57
CA VAL A 215 -10.81 -53.38 0.26
C VAL A 215 -9.29 -53.24 0.37
N TYR A 216 -8.81 -52.42 1.30
CA TYR A 216 -7.40 -52.15 1.51
C TYR A 216 -6.76 -53.13 2.50
N ASN A 217 -5.56 -53.62 2.18
CA ASN A 217 -4.82 -54.58 3.00
C ASN A 217 -3.97 -53.95 4.12
N SER A 218 -3.93 -52.61 4.20
CA SER A 218 -2.96 -51.88 5.05
C SER A 218 -3.35 -51.77 6.52
N GLY A 219 -4.52 -52.26 6.93
CA GLY A 219 -5.09 -52.11 8.28
C GLY A 219 -5.39 -50.66 8.68
N LYS A 220 -5.06 -49.68 7.83
CA LYS A 220 -5.38 -48.26 8.01
C LYS A 220 -6.77 -47.99 7.47
N TRP A 221 -7.55 -47.23 8.23
CA TRP A 221 -8.81 -46.69 7.75
C TRP A 221 -8.56 -45.65 6.65
N MET A 222 -9.34 -45.73 5.59
CA MET A 222 -9.34 -44.78 4.47
C MET A 222 -10.77 -44.28 4.29
N PRO A 223 -10.98 -42.99 4.00
CA PRO A 223 -12.31 -42.48 3.69
C PRO A 223 -12.87 -43.19 2.44
N PRO A 224 -14.16 -43.53 2.41
CA PRO A 224 -14.80 -44.14 1.26
C PRO A 224 -14.87 -43.18 0.07
N ALA A 225 -15.09 -43.71 -1.12
CA ALA A 225 -15.20 -42.90 -2.33
C ALA A 225 -16.43 -41.98 -2.25
N THR A 226 -16.31 -40.75 -2.78
CA THR A 226 -17.30 -39.67 -2.62
C THR A 226 -18.72 -40.04 -3.07
N GLY A 227 -18.90 -41.08 -3.89
CA GLY A 227 -20.20 -41.55 -4.39
C GLY A 227 -20.97 -42.51 -3.48
N GLU A 228 -20.35 -43.11 -2.47
CA GLU A 228 -21.01 -44.14 -1.64
C GLU A 228 -21.90 -43.56 -0.53
N LEU A 229 -21.52 -42.40 0.02
CA LEU A 229 -22.20 -41.80 1.19
C LEU A 229 -22.92 -40.48 0.92
N ARG A 230 -22.68 -39.82 -0.22
CA ARG A 230 -23.36 -38.58 -0.61
C ARG A 230 -23.76 -38.58 -2.09
N PRO A 231 -24.80 -39.35 -2.47
CA PRO A 231 -25.26 -39.44 -3.86
C PRO A 231 -25.88 -38.13 -4.38
N GLU A 232 -26.23 -37.20 -3.49
CA GLU A 232 -26.82 -35.89 -3.83
C GLU A 232 -25.81 -34.79 -4.19
N VAL A 233 -24.50 -35.06 -4.05
CA VAL A 233 -23.44 -34.10 -4.36
C VAL A 233 -22.87 -34.42 -5.74
N TRP A 234 -23.28 -33.62 -6.73
CA TRP A 234 -22.85 -33.66 -8.14
C TRP A 234 -21.51 -32.97 -8.36
#